data_AF-A0A2Z5EHJ1-F1
#
_entry.id   AF-A0A2Z5EHJ1-F1
#
_cell.length_a   1.000
_cell.length_b   1.000
_cell.length_c   1.000
_cell.angle_alpha   90.00
_cell.angle_beta   90.00
_cell.angle_gamma   90.00
#
_symmetry.space_group_name_H-M   'P 1'
#
loop_
_entity.id
_entity.type
_entity.pdbx_description
1 polymer ?
#
loop_
_entity_poly.entity_id
_entity_poly.type
_entity_poly.pdbx_seq_one_letter_code
_entity_poly.pdbx_strand_id
1 'polypeptide(L)'
;MDSIEHLRHATERDASEAVAAVGADLPIADDETLAAVLTGMVGGPVTVDDIERALEGSYVKLPLNTPAAVLKALQRILDVWLGENEDD
;
A
#
# COMPACT_ATOMS: atom_id res chain seq x y z
N MET A 1 3.47 -14.07 -14.49
CA MET A 1 4.46 -13.07 -14.08
C MET A 1 4.11 -11.77 -14.78
N ASP A 2 3.02 -11.13 -14.33
CA ASP A 2 2.49 -9.85 -14.88
C ASP A 2 1.66 -9.06 -13.84
N SER A 3 1.47 -9.61 -12.63
CA SER A 3 0.45 -9.12 -11.69
C SER A 3 0.86 -7.85 -10.93
N ILE A 4 2.16 -7.57 -10.81
CA ILE A 4 2.67 -6.43 -10.02
C ILE A 4 2.92 -5.19 -10.89
N GLU A 5 3.25 -5.36 -12.18
CA GLU A 5 3.45 -4.23 -13.10
C GLU A 5 2.19 -3.38 -13.28
N HIS A 6 1.01 -4.01 -13.28
CA HIS A 6 -0.27 -3.27 -13.33
C HIS A 6 -0.44 -2.34 -12.12
N LEU A 7 0.12 -2.70 -10.96
CA LEU A 7 0.03 -1.92 -9.72
C LEU A 7 0.89 -0.65 -9.76
N ARG A 8 1.95 -0.61 -10.58
CA ARG A 8 2.69 0.64 -10.85
C ARG A 8 1.83 1.69 -11.55
N HIS A 9 0.76 1.26 -12.22
CA HIS A 9 -0.21 2.13 -12.89
C HIS A 9 -1.49 2.34 -12.07
N ALA A 10 -1.56 1.85 -10.83
CA ALA A 10 -2.72 2.04 -9.97
C ALA A 10 -3.04 3.53 -9.75
N THR A 11 -4.32 3.88 -9.81
CA THR A 11 -4.80 5.25 -9.69
C THR A 11 -5.45 5.52 -8.34
N GLU A 12 -5.71 6.79 -8.02
CA GLU A 12 -6.36 7.17 -6.74
C GLU A 12 -7.76 6.57 -6.63
N ARG A 13 -8.37 6.29 -7.77
CA ARG A 13 -9.65 5.59 -7.86
C ARG A 13 -9.52 4.15 -7.40
N ASP A 14 -8.51 3.42 -7.86
CA ASP A 14 -8.25 2.03 -7.43
C ASP A 14 -8.00 1.97 -5.92
N ALA A 15 -7.23 2.91 -5.38
CA ALA A 15 -7.01 3.02 -3.94
C ALA A 15 -8.32 3.29 -3.18
N SER A 16 -9.16 4.20 -3.68
CA SER A 16 -10.46 4.50 -3.06
C SER A 16 -11.42 3.31 -3.11
N GLU A 17 -11.44 2.58 -4.24
CA GLU A 17 -12.25 1.37 -4.40
C GLU A 17 -11.78 0.26 -3.46
N ALA A 18 -10.46 0.10 -3.26
CA ALA A 18 -9.91 -0.87 -2.31
C ALA A 18 -10.20 -0.51 -0.84
N VAL A 19 -10.12 0.78 -0.48
CA VAL A 19 -10.52 1.27 0.85
C VAL A 19 -11.99 0.94 1.13
N ALA A 20 -12.87 1.25 0.17
CA ALA A 20 -14.29 0.93 0.28
C ALA A 20 -14.56 -0.59 0.31
N ALA A 21 -13.79 -1.39 -0.44
CA ALA A 21 -13.96 -2.84 -0.50
C ALA A 21 -13.72 -3.55 0.83
N VAL A 22 -12.84 -3.01 1.68
CA VAL A 22 -12.61 -3.52 3.04
C VAL A 22 -13.52 -2.87 4.09
N GLY A 23 -14.43 -1.99 3.68
CA GLY A 23 -15.33 -1.28 4.58
C GLY A 23 -14.62 -0.24 5.47
N ALA A 24 -13.44 0.21 5.07
CA ALA A 24 -12.70 1.26 5.75
C ALA A 24 -13.05 2.65 5.18
N ASP A 25 -12.74 3.68 5.96
CA ASP A 25 -12.85 5.08 5.56
C ASP A 25 -11.50 5.78 5.73
N LEU A 26 -11.33 6.90 5.04
CA LEU A 26 -10.19 7.78 5.29
C LEU A 26 -10.47 8.66 6.52
N PRO A 27 -9.47 8.89 7.39
CA PRO A 27 -8.09 8.47 7.24
C PRO A 27 -7.83 7.03 7.76
N ILE A 28 -6.95 6.29 7.09
CA ILE A 28 -6.47 4.99 7.58
C ILE A 28 -5.46 5.26 8.71
N ALA A 29 -5.79 4.86 9.94
CA ALA A 29 -4.97 5.15 11.12
C ALA A 29 -4.05 4.02 11.56
N ASP A 30 -4.36 2.78 11.17
CA ASP A 30 -3.73 1.57 11.69
C ASP A 30 -3.18 0.68 10.57
N ASP A 31 -2.08 -0.01 10.86
CA ASP A 31 -1.35 -0.86 9.92
C ASP A 31 -2.20 -2.05 9.44
N GLU A 32 -3.04 -2.61 10.31
CA GLU A 32 -3.95 -3.72 9.98
C GLU A 32 -4.95 -3.34 8.89
N THR A 33 -5.52 -2.14 8.99
CA THR A 33 -6.46 -1.62 8.00
C THR A 33 -5.73 -1.37 6.67
N LEU A 34 -4.54 -0.78 6.73
CA LEU A 34 -3.72 -0.55 5.54
C LEU A 34 -3.33 -1.88 4.85
N ALA A 35 -2.92 -2.89 5.62
CA ALA A 35 -2.59 -4.22 5.13
C ALA A 35 -3.79 -4.88 4.43
N ALA A 36 -4.99 -4.75 4.99
CA ALA A 36 -6.21 -5.27 4.37
C ALA A 36 -6.52 -4.56 3.03
N VAL A 37 -6.43 -3.23 2.99
CA VAL A 37 -6.63 -2.44 1.77
C VAL A 37 -5.65 -2.87 0.69
N LEU A 38 -4.37 -2.93 1.03
CA LEU A 38 -3.31 -3.23 0.08
C LEU A 38 -3.36 -4.69 -0.38
N THR A 39 -3.74 -5.63 0.49
CA THR A 39 -4.03 -7.03 0.12
C THR A 39 -5.06 -7.11 -1.01
N GLY A 40 -6.13 -6.30 -0.91
CA GLY A 40 -7.15 -6.19 -1.95
C GLY A 40 -6.62 -5.63 -3.26
N MET A 41 -5.67 -4.70 -3.20
CA MET A 41 -5.05 -4.09 -4.39
C MET A 41 -4.05 -5.02 -5.08
N VAL A 42 -3.14 -5.64 -4.32
CA VAL A 42 -2.07 -6.48 -4.89
C VAL A 42 -2.57 -7.87 -5.35
N GLY A 43 -3.75 -8.28 -4.90
CA GLY A 43 -4.30 -9.62 -5.18
C GLY A 43 -3.56 -10.75 -4.44
N GLY A 44 -2.84 -10.42 -3.36
CA GLY A 44 -2.05 -11.33 -2.54
C GLY A 44 -1.94 -10.82 -1.09
N PRO A 45 -1.57 -11.68 -0.12
CA PRO A 45 -1.54 -11.29 1.28
C PRO A 45 -0.45 -10.24 1.55
N VAL A 46 -0.85 -9.07 2.03
CA VAL A 46 0.03 -8.05 2.62
C VAL A 46 -0.08 -8.17 4.14
N THR A 47 1.04 -8.32 4.83
CA THR A 47 1.07 -8.43 6.29
C THR A 47 1.39 -7.10 6.95
N VAL A 48 1.13 -6.99 8.26
CA VAL A 48 1.53 -5.81 9.04
C VAL A 48 3.04 -5.60 9.01
N ASP A 49 3.85 -6.68 9.01
CA ASP A 49 5.31 -6.59 8.87
C ASP A 49 5.71 -5.93 7.55
N ASP A 50 5.02 -6.26 6.44
CA ASP A 50 5.24 -5.60 5.15
C ASP A 50 4.93 -4.10 5.21
N ILE A 51 3.85 -3.72 5.93
CA ILE A 51 3.51 -2.31 6.16
C ILE A 51 4.60 -1.62 6.95
N GLU A 52 4.97 -2.18 8.10
CA GLU A 52 5.99 -1.62 8.98
C GLU A 52 7.32 -1.43 8.24
N ARG A 53 7.77 -2.44 7.49
CA ARG A 53 9.00 -2.36 6.68
C ARG A 53 8.91 -1.36 5.55
N ALA A 54 7.75 -1.21 4.91
CA ALA A 54 7.56 -0.22 3.83
C ALA A 54 7.43 1.22 4.35
N LEU A 55 6.93 1.40 5.57
CA LEU A 55 6.84 2.70 6.24
C LEU A 55 8.15 3.05 6.97
N GLU A 56 8.97 2.07 7.35
CA GLU A 56 10.28 2.27 7.96
C GLU A 56 11.20 3.06 7.00
N GLY A 57 11.71 4.20 7.47
CA GLY A 57 12.56 5.09 6.66
C GLY A 57 11.83 5.88 5.56
N SER A 58 10.52 5.68 5.37
CA SER A 58 9.72 6.38 4.37
C SER A 58 9.18 7.73 4.87
N TYR A 59 8.86 8.63 3.94
CA TYR A 59 8.13 9.87 4.24
C TYR A 59 6.61 9.63 4.43
N VAL A 60 6.13 8.45 4.05
CA VAL A 60 4.74 8.03 4.25
C VAL A 60 4.56 7.61 5.70
N LYS A 61 3.57 8.17 6.40
CA LYS A 61 3.25 7.84 7.78
C LYS A 61 1.75 7.79 7.98
N LEU A 62 1.31 6.91 8.87
CA LEU A 62 -0.06 6.90 9.37
C LEU A 62 -0.32 8.16 10.24
N PRO A 63 -1.53 8.71 10.23
CA PRO A 63 -2.69 8.26 9.45
C PRO A 63 -2.66 8.74 7.99
N LEU A 64 -3.09 7.88 7.04
CA LEU A 64 -3.19 8.21 5.61
C LEU A 64 -4.53 8.89 5.32
N ASN A 65 -4.49 10.18 5.03
CA ASN A 65 -5.68 11.02 4.89
C ASN A 65 -6.25 11.09 3.47
N THR A 66 -5.52 10.57 2.48
CA THR A 66 -5.91 10.69 1.07
C THR A 66 -5.65 9.38 0.32
N PRO A 67 -6.41 9.10 -0.76
CA PRO A 67 -6.15 7.94 -1.62
C PRO A 67 -4.73 7.98 -2.22
N ALA A 68 -4.23 9.17 -2.57
CA ALA A 68 -2.85 9.37 -2.99
C ALA A 68 -1.81 8.91 -1.95
N ALA A 69 -2.09 9.06 -0.65
CA ALA A 69 -1.20 8.58 0.41
C ALA A 69 -1.20 7.04 0.49
N VAL A 70 -2.35 6.41 0.26
CA VAL A 70 -2.48 4.94 0.14
C VAL A 70 -1.69 4.40 -1.04
N LEU A 71 -1.74 5.07 -2.21
CA LEU A 71 -0.90 4.69 -3.36
C LEU A 71 0.59 4.80 -3.08
N LYS A 72 1.01 5.84 -2.35
CA LYS A 72 2.42 5.96 -1.95
C LYS A 72 2.85 4.83 -1.03
N ALA A 73 1.96 4.39 -0.11
CA ALA A 73 2.22 3.21 0.71
C ALA A 73 2.31 1.94 -0.14
N LEU A 74 1.40 1.76 -1.11
CA LEU A 74 1.45 0.65 -2.06
C LEU A 74 2.79 0.61 -2.81
N GLN A 75 3.22 1.73 -3.39
CA GLN A 75 4.49 1.83 -4.12
C GLN A 75 5.68 1.41 -3.25
N ARG A 76 5.71 1.85 -1.98
CA ARG A 76 6.77 1.47 -1.04
C ARG A 76 6.81 -0.02 -0.75
N ILE A 77 5.66 -0.66 -0.61
CA ILE A 77 5.60 -2.12 -0.45
C ILE A 77 6.16 -2.81 -1.69
N LEU A 78 5.80 -2.33 -2.88
CA LEU A 78 6.32 -2.88 -4.13
C LEU A 78 7.85 -2.71 -4.22
N ASP A 79 8.38 -1.54 -3.87
CA ASP A 79 9.84 -1.30 -3.80
C ASP A 79 10.54 -2.30 -2.86
N VAL A 80 9.97 -2.53 -1.65
CA VAL A 80 10.51 -3.49 -0.67
C VAL A 80 10.44 -4.92 -1.20
N TRP A 81 9.32 -5.32 -1.80
CA TRP A 81 9.12 -6.69 -2.32
C TRP A 81 9.96 -6.98 -3.56
N LEU A 82 10.16 -5.99 -4.43
CA LEU A 82 11.00 -6.12 -5.62
C LEU A 82 12.49 -6.02 -5.31
N GLY A 83 12.86 -5.67 -4.08
CA GLY A 83 14.25 -5.46 -3.68
C GLY A 83 14.86 -4.18 -4.26
N GLU A 84 14.04 -3.26 -4.79
CA GLU A 84 14.48 -1.98 -5.35
C GLU A 84 14.93 -0.97 -4.25
N ASN A 85 14.93 -1.38 -2.98
CA ASN A 85 15.60 -0.68 -1.87
C ASN A 85 17.07 -1.10 -1.68
N GLU A 86 17.62 -1.99 -2.51
CA GLU A 86 19.06 -2.24 -2.59
C GLU A 86 19.70 -1.42 -3.72
N ASP A 87 19.80 -0.10 -3.54
CA ASP A 87 20.78 0.73 -4.26
C ASP A 87 21.72 1.39 -3.25
N ASP A 88 22.99 0.99 -3.35
CA ASP A 88 24.21 1.43 -2.64
C ASP A 88 24.52 2.93 -2.84
#